data_AF-A0A363U0I0-F1
#
_entry.id   AF-A0A363U0I0-F1
#
_cell.length_a   1.000
_cell.length_b   1.000
_cell.length_c   1.000
_cell.angle_alpha   90.00
_cell.angle_beta   90.00
_cell.angle_gamma   90.00
#
_symmetry.space_group_name_H-M   'P 1'
#
loop_
_entity.id
_entity.type
_entity.pdbx_description
1 polymer ?
#
loop_
_entity_poly.entity_id
_entity_poly.type
_entity_poly.pdbx_seq_one_letter_code
_entity_poly.pdbx_strand_id
1 'polypeptide(L)'
;MQVAIFILIVIFMANLSPLVDAILHPEIPYFDGEHLIVGGINGVVSILFFGLLLFHIRRLNKAMEKINKLEMFLPICSNCKRIRIPDSDPDAMESWRQIESYISEKTTTQFSHGICPECFEKYYANPKNGTVKG
;
A
#
# COMPACT_ATOMS: atom_id res chain seq x y z
N MET A 1 15.12 -6.94 4.46
CA MET A 1 15.09 -6.66 5.92
C MET A 1 14.31 -7.71 6.70
N GLN A 2 13.03 -7.98 6.39
CA GLN A 2 12.22 -8.97 7.14
C GLN A 2 12.79 -10.41 7.12
N VAL A 3 13.27 -10.91 5.98
CA VAL A 3 13.84 -12.28 5.88
C VAL A 3 15.08 -12.46 6.76
N ALA A 4 15.96 -11.46 6.84
CA ALA A 4 17.15 -11.52 7.68
C ALA A 4 16.81 -11.57 9.17
N ILE A 5 15.79 -10.82 9.60
CA ILE A 5 15.29 -10.86 10.98
C ILE A 5 14.73 -12.25 11.31
N PHE A 6 13.98 -12.87 10.40
CA PHE A 6 13.46 -14.23 10.62
C PHE A 6 14.58 -15.27 10.76
N ILE A 7 15.61 -15.20 9.91
CA ILE A 7 16.77 -16.09 10.01
C ILE A 7 17.45 -15.92 11.38
N LEU A 8 17.65 -14.68 11.84
CA LEU A 8 18.21 -14.41 13.16
C LEU A 8 17.34 -14.95 14.30
N ILE A 9 16.01 -14.81 14.21
CA ILE A 9 15.08 -15.34 15.22
C ILE A 9 15.13 -16.86 15.26
N VAL A 10 15.15 -17.55 14.11
CA VAL A 10 15.23 -19.01 14.04
C VAL A 10 16.54 -19.52 14.62
N ILE A 11 17.66 -18.87 14.29
CA ILE A 11 18.98 -19.21 14.85
C ILE A 11 18.98 -18.99 16.37
N PHE A 12 18.48 -17.85 16.85
CA PHE A 12 18.41 -17.57 18.28
C PHE A 12 17.54 -18.60 19.01
N MET A 13 16.34 -18.88 18.51
CA MET A 13 15.40 -19.84 19.10
C MET A 13 15.94 -21.28 19.11
N ALA A 14 16.66 -21.70 18.06
CA ALA A 14 17.28 -23.02 18.00
C ALA A 14 18.40 -23.21 19.02
N ASN A 15 19.07 -22.12 19.42
CA ASN A 15 20.21 -22.17 20.36
C ASN A 15 19.83 -21.72 21.79
N LEU A 16 18.61 -21.23 22.01
CA LEU A 16 18.19 -20.66 23.30
C LEU A 16 18.14 -21.72 24.41
N SER A 17 17.61 -22.91 24.14
CA SER A 17 17.51 -23.99 25.15
C SER A 17 18.89 -24.50 25.59
N PRO A 18 19.82 -24.83 24.68
CA PRO A 18 21.20 -25.17 25.06
C PRO A 18 21.91 -24.04 25.82
N LEU A 19 21.67 -22.79 25.45
CA LEU A 19 22.25 -21.62 26.11
C LEU A 19 21.75 -21.45 27.55
N VAL A 20 20.46 -21.70 27.80
CA VAL A 20 19.87 -21.62 29.14
C VAL A 20 20.44 -22.73 30.03
N ASP A 21 20.55 -23.95 29.51
CA ASP A 21 21.07 -25.09 30.28
C ASP A 21 22.57 -24.96 30.60
N ALA A 22 23.37 -24.36 29.70
CA ALA A 22 24.76 -24.02 29.99
C ALA A 22 24.93 -23.03 31.17
N ILE A 23 23.90 -22.22 31.45
CA ILE A 23 23.89 -21.25 32.56
C ILE A 23 23.35 -21.89 33.83
N LEU A 24 22.28 -22.68 33.76
CA LEU A 24 21.63 -23.29 34.93
C LEU A 24 22.31 -24.57 35.43
N HIS A 25 22.90 -25.35 34.53
CA HIS A 25 23.48 -26.65 34.82
C HIS A 25 24.87 -26.77 34.17
N PRO A 26 25.91 -26.15 34.76
CA PRO A 26 27.26 -26.12 34.18
C PRO A 26 27.96 -27.50 34.17
N GLU A 27 27.37 -28.49 34.82
CA GLU A 27 27.87 -29.86 34.95
C GLU A 27 27.36 -30.84 33.88
N ILE A 28 26.33 -30.45 33.10
CA ILE A 28 25.92 -31.18 31.89
C ILE A 28 26.62 -30.61 30.64
N PRO A 29 27.11 -31.46 29.72
CA PRO A 29 27.75 -30.99 28.50
C PRO A 29 26.72 -30.36 27.55
N TYR A 30 27.01 -29.15 27.05
CA TYR A 30 26.19 -28.38 26.10
C TYR A 30 25.78 -29.14 24.82
N PHE A 31 26.54 -30.18 24.45
CA PHE A 31 26.26 -31.04 23.30
C PHE A 31 25.85 -32.43 23.80
N ASP A 32 24.65 -32.56 24.35
CA ASP A 32 24.01 -33.85 24.59
C ASP A 32 22.97 -34.18 23.50
N GLY A 33 22.46 -35.42 23.52
CA GLY A 33 21.46 -35.87 22.56
C GLY A 33 20.11 -35.16 22.72
N GLU A 34 19.79 -34.66 23.91
CA GLU A 34 18.51 -34.02 24.21
C GLU A 34 18.46 -32.62 23.59
N HIS A 35 19.52 -31.83 23.74
CA HIS A 35 19.64 -30.50 23.12
C HIS A 35 19.61 -30.54 21.60
N LEU A 36 20.23 -31.56 20.99
CA LEU A 36 20.21 -31.71 19.53
C LEU A 36 18.80 -32.00 19.01
N ILE A 37 18.04 -32.85 19.72
CA ILE A 37 16.66 -33.19 19.35
C ILE A 37 15.73 -31.99 19.56
N VAL A 38 15.82 -31.32 20.71
CA VAL A 38 14.97 -30.17 21.05
C VAL A 38 15.25 -28.97 20.15
N GLY A 39 16.52 -28.66 19.89
CA GLY A 39 16.92 -27.59 18.98
C GLY A 39 16.50 -27.85 17.53
N GLY A 40 16.61 -29.11 17.08
CA GLY A 40 16.13 -29.54 15.77
C GLY A 40 14.62 -29.38 15.61
N ILE A 41 13.83 -29.89 16.56
CA ILE A 41 12.36 -29.77 16.54
C ILE A 41 11.96 -28.30 16.57
N ASN A 42 12.54 -27.49 17.45
CA ASN A 42 12.20 -26.07 17.57
C ASN A 42 12.54 -25.29 16.28
N GLY A 43 13.69 -25.59 15.66
CA GLY A 43 14.09 -25.01 14.38
C GLY A 43 13.11 -25.35 13.26
N VAL A 44 12.71 -26.63 13.14
CA VAL A 44 11.77 -27.09 12.12
C VAL A 44 10.39 -26.46 12.31
N VAL A 45 9.87 -26.45 13.54
CA VAL A 45 8.58 -25.82 13.87
C VAL A 45 8.62 -24.31 13.56
N SER A 46 9.71 -23.63 13.93
CA SER A 46 9.89 -22.21 13.64
C SER A 46 9.92 -21.94 12.13
N ILE A 47 10.64 -22.75 11.34
CA ILE A 47 10.70 -22.61 9.88
C ILE A 47 9.32 -22.81 9.24
N LEU A 48 8.60 -23.86 9.65
CA LEU A 48 7.25 -24.13 9.14
C LEU A 48 6.28 -23.00 9.48
N PHE A 49 6.30 -22.53 10.73
CA PHE A 49 5.45 -21.45 11.19
C PHE A 49 5.72 -20.14 10.45
N PHE A 50 6.99 -19.72 10.36
CA PHE A 50 7.34 -18.49 9.63
C PHE A 50 7.09 -18.61 8.12
N GLY A 51 7.31 -19.78 7.52
CA GLY A 51 6.97 -20.04 6.13
C GLY A 51 5.47 -19.86 5.85
N LEU A 52 4.63 -20.43 6.72
CA LEU A 52 3.18 -20.28 6.66
C LEU A 52 2.77 -18.81 6.89
N LEU A 53 3.36 -18.14 7.87
CA LEU A 53 3.10 -16.73 8.18
C LEU A 53 3.40 -15.83 6.97
N LEU A 54 4.57 -16.01 6.32
CA LEU A 54 4.95 -15.27 5.12
C LEU A 54 4.01 -15.54 3.95
N PHE A 55 3.54 -16.79 3.80
CA PHE A 55 2.55 -17.13 2.79
C PHE A 55 1.22 -16.37 3.02
N HIS A 56 0.74 -16.32 4.27
CA HIS A 56 -0.48 -15.58 4.60
C HIS A 56 -0.34 -14.07 4.43
N ILE A 57 0.78 -13.47 4.86
CA ILE A 57 1.03 -12.03 4.68
C ILE A 57 1.02 -11.67 3.19
N ARG A 58 1.68 -12.47 2.34
CA ARG A 58 1.67 -12.26 0.89
C ARG A 58 0.27 -12.39 0.30
N ARG A 59 -0.53 -13.33 0.79
CA ARG A 59 -1.91 -13.53 0.34
C ARG A 59 -2.81 -12.35 0.73
N LEU A 60 -2.68 -11.85 1.96
CA LEU A 60 -3.41 -10.67 2.44
C LEU A 60 -3.03 -9.41 1.64
N ASN A 61 -1.74 -9.16 1.44
CA ASN A 61 -1.28 -8.02 0.66
C ASN A 61 -1.81 -8.06 -0.79
N LYS A 62 -1.82 -9.24 -1.43
CA LYS A 62 -2.41 -9.39 -2.77
C LYS A 62 -3.92 -9.13 -2.79
N ALA A 63 -4.65 -9.56 -1.76
CA ALA A 63 -6.08 -9.29 -1.65
C ALA A 63 -6.35 -7.79 -1.44
N MET A 64 -5.54 -7.12 -0.61
CA MET A 64 -5.61 -5.67 -0.41
C MET A 64 -5.26 -4.87 -1.67
N GLU A 65 -4.23 -5.28 -2.41
CA GLU A 65 -3.87 -4.63 -3.68
C GLU A 65 -5.02 -4.72 -4.70
N LYS A 66 -5.80 -5.81 -4.65
CA LYS A 66 -6.99 -5.97 -5.48
C LYS A 66 -8.11 -4.99 -5.07
N ILE A 67 -8.30 -4.74 -3.78
CA ILE A 67 -9.27 -3.75 -3.27
C ILE A 67 -8.87 -2.33 -3.71
N ASN A 68 -7.61 -1.93 -3.53
CA ASN A 68 -7.13 -0.61 -3.94
C ASN A 68 -7.19 -0.38 -5.46
N LYS A 69 -7.14 -1.45 -6.27
CA LYS A 69 -7.32 -1.32 -7.72
C LYS A 69 -8.78 -1.06 -8.14
N LEU A 70 -9.78 -1.40 -7.33
CA LEU A 70 -11.16 -0.97 -7.59
C LEU A 70 -11.38 0.52 -7.29
N GLU A 71 -10.53 1.13 -6.45
CA GLU A 71 -10.56 2.58 -6.20
C GLU A 71 -10.06 3.42 -7.38
N MET A 72 -9.50 2.78 -8.42
CA MET A 72 -9.02 3.49 -9.63
C MET A 72 -10.14 3.89 -10.59
N PHE A 73 -11.38 3.40 -10.39
CA PHE A 73 -12.54 3.82 -11.16
C PHE A 73 -13.27 4.95 -10.44
N LEU A 74 -12.87 6.20 -10.74
CA LEU A 74 -13.56 7.38 -10.25
C LEU A 74 -14.91 7.53 -10.98
N PRO A 75 -16.07 7.43 -10.29
CA PRO A 75 -17.36 7.64 -10.93
C PRO A 75 -17.49 9.10 -11.32
N ILE A 76 -17.58 9.39 -12.62
CA ILE A 76 -17.74 10.75 -13.16
C ILE A 76 -19.17 10.90 -13.68
N CYS A 77 -19.86 11.96 -13.29
CA CYS A 77 -21.17 12.29 -13.84
C CYS A 77 -21.04 12.57 -15.35
N SER A 78 -21.80 11.85 -16.17
CA SER A 78 -21.75 12.02 -17.63
C SER A 78 -22.11 13.43 -18.09
N ASN A 79 -22.99 14.12 -17.35
CA ASN A 79 -23.50 15.44 -17.67
C ASN A 79 -22.60 16.58 -17.13
N CYS A 80 -22.40 16.65 -15.81
CA CYS A 80 -21.68 17.77 -15.17
C CYS A 80 -20.18 17.50 -14.93
N LYS A 81 -19.69 16.30 -15.24
CA LYS A 81 -18.29 15.86 -15.06
C LYS A 81 -17.75 15.91 -13.62
N ARG A 82 -18.61 16.07 -12.60
CA ARG A 82 -18.19 15.95 -11.20
C ARG A 82 -17.81 14.51 -10.86
N ILE A 83 -16.87 14.34 -9.93
CA ILE A 83 -16.44 13.07 -9.36
C ILE A 83 -17.26 12.79 -8.10
N ARG A 84 -17.77 11.57 -7.96
CA ARG A 84 -18.43 11.11 -6.73
C ARG A 84 -17.37 10.76 -5.67
N ILE A 85 -17.54 11.27 -4.46
CA ILE A 85 -16.67 10.97 -3.33
C ILE A 85 -16.84 9.48 -2.95
N PRO A 86 -15.77 8.72 -2.70
CA PRO A 86 -15.88 7.35 -2.22
C PRO A 86 -16.72 7.26 -0.93
N ASP A 87 -17.46 6.17 -0.77
CA ASP A 87 -18.26 5.88 0.44
C ASP A 87 -19.31 6.94 0.82
N SER A 88 -19.77 7.73 -0.16
CA SER A 88 -20.82 8.73 -0.01
C SER A 88 -22.12 8.31 -0.71
N ASP A 89 -23.24 8.90 -0.28
CA ASP A 89 -24.56 8.63 -0.87
C ASP A 89 -24.60 9.07 -2.35
N PRO A 90 -24.86 8.18 -3.32
CA PRO A 90 -24.87 8.50 -4.74
C PRO A 90 -25.93 9.54 -5.17
N ASP A 91 -27.06 9.62 -4.46
CA ASP A 91 -28.19 10.48 -4.83
C ASP A 91 -28.07 11.89 -4.22
N ALA A 92 -27.18 12.07 -3.26
CA ALA A 92 -26.96 13.33 -2.57
C ALA A 92 -26.03 14.24 -3.39
N MET A 93 -26.38 15.53 -3.52
CA MET A 93 -25.64 16.48 -4.37
C MET A 93 -24.26 16.84 -3.78
N GLU A 94 -24.14 16.82 -2.45
CA GLU A 94 -22.91 17.03 -1.69
C GLU A 94 -21.86 15.94 -1.93
N SER A 95 -22.29 14.76 -2.36
CA SER A 95 -21.41 13.64 -2.72
C SER A 95 -20.64 13.87 -4.02
N TRP A 96 -20.96 14.92 -4.76
CA TRP A 96 -20.37 15.23 -6.06
C TRP A 96 -19.48 16.46 -6.00
N ARG A 97 -18.18 16.29 -6.28
CA ARG A 97 -17.21 17.39 -6.34
C ARG A 97 -16.62 17.61 -7.71
N GLN A 98 -16.21 18.86 -7.95
CA GLN A 98 -15.51 19.25 -9.15
C GLN A 98 -14.16 18.51 -9.26
N ILE A 99 -13.77 18.12 -10.47
CA ILE A 99 -12.58 17.28 -10.73
C ILE A 99 -11.31 17.95 -10.19
N GLU A 100 -11.13 19.23 -10.51
CA GLU A 100 -9.95 20.00 -10.12
C GLU A 100 -9.82 20.04 -8.59
N SER A 101 -10.91 20.34 -7.89
CA SER A 101 -10.93 20.36 -6.41
C SER A 101 -10.64 18.99 -5.82
N TYR A 102 -11.19 17.92 -6.40
CA TYR A 102 -10.98 16.55 -5.93
C TYR A 102 -9.52 16.11 -6.09
N ILE A 103 -8.90 16.41 -7.23
CA ILE A 103 -7.50 16.05 -7.49
C ILE A 103 -6.54 16.92 -6.66
N SER A 104 -6.78 18.22 -6.55
CA SER A 104 -5.94 19.14 -5.75
C SER A 104 -5.94 18.84 -4.26
N GLU A 105 -6.98 18.22 -3.71
CA GLU A 105 -6.98 17.80 -2.30
C GLU A 105 -6.22 16.49 -2.10
N LYS A 106 -6.34 15.55 -3.05
CA LYS A 106 -5.72 14.22 -2.96
C LYS A 106 -4.27 14.21 -3.44
N THR A 107 -3.81 15.27 -4.09
CA THR A 107 -2.47 15.40 -4.67
C THR A 107 -1.92 16.80 -4.41
N THR A 108 -0.62 17.03 -4.60
CA THR A 108 -0.02 18.36 -4.52
C THR A 108 -0.14 19.16 -5.83
N THR A 109 -1.08 18.80 -6.70
CA THR A 109 -1.23 19.37 -8.04
C THR A 109 -1.93 20.73 -7.97
N GLN A 110 -1.45 21.70 -8.75
CA GLN A 110 -2.12 22.98 -8.97
C GLN A 110 -2.60 23.06 -10.41
N PHE A 111 -3.81 23.60 -10.62
CA PHE A 111 -4.40 23.78 -11.95
C PHE A 111 -4.31 25.24 -12.37
N SER A 112 -3.93 25.47 -13.63
CA SER A 112 -4.10 26.75 -14.32
C SER A 112 -5.13 26.60 -15.44
N HIS A 113 -5.84 27.67 -15.76
CA HIS A 113 -6.82 27.68 -16.85
C HIS A 113 -6.24 28.44 -18.03
N GLY A 114 -6.21 27.79 -19.19
CA GLY A 114 -5.79 28.39 -20.47
C GLY A 114 -6.82 28.06 -21.56
N ILE A 115 -6.79 28.80 -22.66
CA ILE A 115 -7.62 28.55 -23.85
C ILE A 115 -6.74 28.00 -24.97
N CYS A 116 -7.10 26.86 -25.55
CA CYS A 116 -6.37 26.34 -26.70
C CYS A 116 -6.71 27.16 -27.97
N PRO A 117 -5.82 27.18 -28.98
CA PRO A 117 -6.05 27.93 -30.22
C PRO A 117 -7.38 27.60 -30.90
N GLU A 118 -7.77 26.32 -30.91
CA GLU A 118 -9.04 25.87 -31.49
C GLU A 118 -10.27 26.46 -30.77
N CYS A 119 -10.26 26.46 -29.44
CA CYS A 119 -11.33 27.06 -28.64
C CYS A 119 -11.33 28.59 -28.80
N PHE A 120 -10.16 29.21 -28.88
CA PHE A 120 -10.06 30.65 -29.12
C PHE A 120 -10.68 31.02 -30.47
N GLU A 121 -10.35 30.28 -31.53
CA GLU A 121 -10.91 30.52 -32.86
C GLU A 121 -12.43 30.31 -32.88
N LYS A 122 -12.89 29.22 -32.26
CA LYS A 122 -14.32 28.87 -32.22
C LYS A 122 -15.19 29.87 -31.45
N TYR A 123 -14.70 30.39 -30.31
CA TYR A 123 -15.51 31.22 -29.41
C TYR A 123 -15.17 32.71 -29.44
N TYR A 124 -13.96 33.08 -29.88
CA TYR A 124 -13.46 34.45 -29.83
C TYR A 124 -13.00 35.01 -31.18
N ALA A 125 -12.74 34.18 -32.20
CA ALA A 125 -12.48 34.69 -33.55
C ALA A 125 -13.80 34.99 -34.27
N ASN A 126 -14.38 36.15 -33.97
CA ASN A 126 -15.25 36.82 -34.94
C ASN A 126 -14.56 38.10 -35.43
N PRO A 127 -14.15 38.17 -36.71
CA PRO A 127 -13.47 39.31 -37.27
C PRO A 127 -14.48 40.38 -37.69
N LYS A 128 -14.96 41.20 -36.75
CA LYS A 128 -15.54 42.52 -37.10
C LYS A 128 -15.09 43.62 -36.13
N ASN A 129 -14.13 44.39 -36.66
CA ASN A 129 -13.77 45.77 -36.34
C ASN A 129 -13.01 46.07 -35.03
N GLY A 130 -11.74 46.45 -35.22
CA GLY A 130 -11.20 47.67 -34.60
C GLY A 130 -10.24 47.50 -33.43
N THR A 131 -8.94 47.54 -33.74
CA THR A 131 -7.84 48.00 -32.88
C THR A 131 -7.68 47.35 -31.50
N VAL A 132 -6.84 46.32 -31.43
CA VAL A 132 -6.10 46.01 -30.20
C VAL A 132 -4.98 47.05 -30.09
N LYS A 133 -5.12 48.04 -29.19
CA LYS A 133 -3.97 48.80 -28.69
C LYS A 133 -3.28 47.94 -27.63
N GLY A 134 -1.97 47.80 -27.76
CA GLY A 134 -1.10 47.14 -26.79
C GLY A 134 -0.91 47.92 -25.51
#